data_AF-A0A081DCA2-F1
#
_entry.id   AF-A0A081DCA2-F1
#
_cell.length_a   1.000
_cell.length_b   1.000
_cell.length_c   1.000
_cell.angle_alpha   90.00
_cell.angle_beta   90.00
_cell.angle_gamma   90.00
#
_symmetry.space_group_name_H-M   'P 1'
#
loop_
_entity.id
_entity.type
_entity.pdbx_description
1 polymer ?
#
loop_
_entity_poly.entity_id
_entity_poly.type
_entity_poly.pdbx_seq_one_letter_code
_entity_poly.pdbx_strand_id
1 'polypeptide(L)'
;MSEQNKSNQKPGNGKPILPGGGKPKFSVWWIAVPIVLAFLAYSLISDAVNSPKETNKSEFFNYLEDGDVKEVIVWNGRYAEVFLTKEALSNETKHKDALKPSAMNQGKVPQYKFEFGDLEIFQPQLEEAVQNNNLETKVLYKTQDNTFMNAIWSFLPIILLIGVWIFIMRRMSGGGAGGGGGQIFNIGKSKAKL
;
A
#
# COMPACT_ATOMS: atom_id res chain seq x y z
N MET A 1 -51.23 27.01 71.63
CA MET A 1 -50.87 28.21 70.85
C MET A 1 -50.07 27.74 69.64
N SER A 2 -50.68 27.61 68.44
CA SER A 2 -50.80 28.66 67.38
C SER A 2 -49.42 28.94 66.75
N GLU A 3 -49.09 28.68 65.49
CA GLU A 3 -49.84 28.77 64.22
C GLU A 3 -49.19 27.89 63.13
N GLN A 4 -50.02 27.38 62.21
CA GLN A 4 -49.61 27.06 60.84
C GLN A 4 -49.43 28.36 60.05
N ASN A 5 -48.39 28.51 59.22
CA ASN A 5 -48.60 29.13 57.90
C ASN A 5 -47.47 28.83 56.89
N LYS A 6 -47.89 28.52 55.67
CA LYS A 6 -47.08 28.30 54.46
C LYS A 6 -46.67 29.64 53.84
N SER A 7 -45.46 29.75 53.31
CA SER A 7 -45.18 30.58 52.13
C SER A 7 -44.18 29.84 51.23
N ASN A 8 -44.67 29.15 50.19
CA ASN A 8 -44.79 29.65 48.82
C ASN A 8 -43.42 29.84 48.12
N GLN A 9 -42.76 28.73 47.76
CA GLN A 9 -41.66 28.75 46.80
C GLN A 9 -42.23 28.62 45.37
N LYS A 10 -42.14 29.71 44.60
CA LYS A 10 -42.37 29.72 43.14
C LYS A 10 -41.26 28.92 42.42
N PRO A 11 -41.56 28.27 41.28
CA PRO A 11 -40.56 27.55 40.49
C PRO A 11 -39.74 28.54 39.67
N GLY A 12 -38.47 28.75 40.06
CA GLY A 12 -37.53 29.65 39.39
C GLY A 12 -36.56 28.91 38.48
N ASN A 13 -36.98 28.64 37.24
CA ASN A 13 -36.18 28.62 36.01
C ASN A 13 -34.74 28.07 36.08
N GLY A 14 -34.59 26.76 36.24
CA GLY A 14 -33.36 26.07 35.86
C GLY A 14 -33.26 26.00 34.33
N LYS A 15 -32.52 26.92 33.71
CA LYS A 15 -32.10 26.74 32.30
C LYS A 15 -31.29 25.43 32.25
N PRO A 16 -31.64 24.44 31.42
CA PRO A 16 -30.79 23.28 31.25
C PRO A 16 -29.45 23.75 30.74
N ILE A 17 -28.38 23.43 31.47
CA ILE A 17 -27.01 23.54 30.96
C ILE A 17 -26.95 22.55 29.79
N LEU A 18 -27.13 23.06 28.58
CA LEU A 18 -26.83 22.32 27.36
C LEU A 18 -25.39 21.83 27.52
N PRO A 19 -25.12 20.50 27.45
CA PRO A 19 -23.76 20.01 27.43
C PRO A 19 -23.10 20.71 26.25
N GLY A 20 -22.15 21.60 26.58
CA GLY A 20 -21.56 22.51 25.63
C GLY A 20 -21.13 21.74 24.40
N GLY A 21 -21.64 22.17 23.25
CA GLY A 21 -21.06 21.89 21.94
C GLY A 21 -19.64 22.47 21.92
N GLY A 22 -18.73 21.80 22.61
CA GLY A 22 -17.32 22.04 22.51
C GLY A 22 -16.96 21.67 21.08
N LYS A 23 -16.73 22.70 20.26
CA LYS A 23 -16.09 22.57 18.94
C LYS A 23 -15.00 21.49 19.04
N PRO A 24 -15.06 20.43 18.23
CA PRO A 24 -14.11 19.33 18.35
C PRO A 24 -12.71 19.92 18.29
N LYS A 25 -11.90 19.65 19.32
CA LYS A 25 -10.53 20.16 19.39
C LYS A 25 -9.79 19.56 18.20
N PHE A 26 -9.41 20.42 17.26
CA PHE A 26 -8.66 20.04 16.08
C PHE A 26 -7.37 19.36 16.52
N SER A 27 -7.32 18.03 16.38
CA SER A 27 -6.13 17.23 16.63
C SER A 27 -5.43 16.95 15.31
N VAL A 28 -4.16 17.29 15.12
CA VAL A 28 -3.46 17.03 13.83
C VAL A 28 -3.66 15.59 13.30
N TRP A 29 -3.89 14.63 14.19
CA TRP A 29 -4.27 13.24 13.88
C TRP A 29 -5.52 13.05 13.01
N TRP A 30 -6.55 13.91 13.07
CA TRP A 30 -7.75 13.77 12.21
C TRP A 30 -7.47 14.09 10.74
N ILE A 31 -6.35 14.75 10.44
CA ILE A 31 -5.87 15.00 9.08
C ILE A 31 -4.75 14.03 8.71
N ALA A 32 -3.81 13.80 9.62
CA ALA A 32 -2.67 12.92 9.38
C ALA A 32 -3.11 11.47 9.09
N VAL A 33 -4.07 10.94 9.85
CA VAL A 33 -4.52 9.54 9.68
C VAL A 33 -5.19 9.31 8.32
N PRO A 34 -6.17 10.12 7.87
CA PRO A 34 -6.74 9.98 6.53
C PRO A 34 -5.72 10.16 5.40
N ILE A 35 -4.76 11.08 5.53
CA ILE A 35 -3.73 11.28 4.51
C ILE A 35 -2.82 10.05 4.40
N VAL A 36 -2.37 9.50 5.53
CA VAL A 36 -1.55 8.27 5.53
C VAL A 36 -2.33 7.09 4.98
N LEU A 37 -3.61 6.95 5.34
CA LEU A 37 -4.47 5.90 4.80
C LEU A 37 -4.69 6.07 3.29
N ALA A 38 -4.92 7.30 2.82
CA ALA A 38 -5.06 7.60 1.41
C ALA A 38 -3.76 7.30 0.63
N PHE A 39 -2.60 7.62 1.21
CA PHE A 39 -1.30 7.30 0.63
C PHE A 39 -1.07 5.78 0.55
N LEU A 40 -1.36 5.04 1.63
CA LEU A 40 -1.25 3.58 1.64
C LEU A 40 -2.23 2.94 0.65
N ALA A 41 -3.48 3.40 0.63
CA ALA A 41 -4.48 2.93 -0.33
C ALA A 41 -4.05 3.23 -1.76
N TYR A 42 -3.54 4.43 -2.03
CA TYR A 42 -2.99 4.79 -3.34
C TYR A 42 -1.82 3.89 -3.73
N SER A 43 -0.87 3.62 -2.82
CA SER A 43 0.26 2.73 -3.10
C SER A 43 -0.19 1.31 -3.47
N LEU A 44 -1.19 0.78 -2.77
CA LEU A 44 -1.70 -0.57 -3.03
C LEU A 44 -2.51 -0.64 -4.34
N ILE A 45 -3.35 0.36 -4.60
CA ILE A 45 -4.16 0.42 -5.82
C ILE A 45 -3.27 0.71 -7.04
N SER A 46 -2.24 1.54 -6.87
CA SER A 46 -1.29 1.88 -7.93
C SER A 46 -0.62 0.62 -8.49
N ASP A 47 -0.09 -0.26 -7.66
CA ASP A 47 0.56 -1.48 -8.17
C ASP A 47 -0.42 -2.41 -8.88
N ALA A 48 -1.64 -2.55 -8.36
CA ALA A 48 -2.69 -3.36 -8.98
C ALA A 48 -3.18 -2.79 -10.32
N VAL A 49 -3.26 -1.46 -10.45
CA VAL A 49 -3.70 -0.79 -11.69
C VAL A 49 -2.55 -0.73 -12.71
N ASN A 50 -1.30 -0.73 -12.26
CA ASN A 50 -0.12 -0.60 -13.12
C ASN A 50 0.49 -1.94 -13.55
N SER A 51 -0.04 -3.10 -13.13
CA SER A 51 0.44 -4.41 -13.59
C SER A 51 0.15 -4.65 -15.07
N PRO A 52 1.12 -5.11 -15.90
CA PRO A 52 0.90 -5.44 -17.31
C PRO A 52 -0.19 -6.50 -17.51
N LYS A 53 -0.95 -6.41 -18.61
CA LYS A 53 -1.95 -7.43 -18.97
C LYS A 53 -1.23 -8.73 -19.34
N GLU A 54 -1.72 -9.85 -18.82
CA GLU A 54 -1.18 -11.16 -19.20
C GLU A 54 -1.58 -11.50 -20.64
N THR A 55 -0.63 -12.01 -21.42
CA THR A 55 -0.82 -12.52 -22.78
C THR A 55 -0.04 -13.83 -22.95
N ASN A 56 -0.07 -14.40 -24.16
CA ASN A 56 0.66 -15.61 -24.51
C ASN A 56 1.67 -15.35 -25.63
N LYS A 57 2.55 -16.32 -25.86
CA LYS A 57 3.61 -16.26 -26.86
C LYS A 57 3.05 -16.01 -28.28
N SER A 58 1.96 -16.65 -28.65
CA SER A 58 1.38 -16.54 -30.00
C SER A 58 0.79 -15.15 -30.26
N GLU A 59 0.03 -14.60 -29.31
CA GLU A 59 -0.49 -13.23 -29.38
C GLU A 59 0.64 -12.21 -29.46
N PHE A 60 1.70 -12.42 -28.68
CA PHE A 60 2.89 -11.58 -28.75
C PHE A 60 3.51 -11.57 -30.16
N PHE A 61 3.73 -12.74 -30.78
CA PHE A 61 4.31 -12.79 -32.13
C PHE A 61 3.41 -12.12 -33.16
N ASN A 62 2.08 -12.24 -33.05
CA ASN A 62 1.16 -11.50 -33.92
C ASN A 62 1.36 -9.98 -33.76
N TYR A 63 1.43 -9.48 -32.52
CA TYR A 63 1.67 -8.05 -32.29
C TYR A 63 3.05 -7.58 -32.78
N LEU A 64 4.05 -8.46 -32.69
CA LEU A 64 5.39 -8.18 -33.19
C LEU A 64 5.39 -8.06 -34.72
N GLU A 65 4.79 -9.02 -35.41
CA GLU A 65 4.64 -9.04 -36.88
C GLU A 65 3.84 -7.83 -37.40
N ASP A 66 2.84 -7.40 -36.63
CA ASP A 66 2.05 -6.20 -36.95
C ASP A 66 2.81 -4.88 -36.73
N GLY A 67 4.04 -4.92 -36.19
CA GLY A 67 4.84 -3.73 -35.89
C GLY A 67 4.38 -2.95 -34.66
N ASP A 68 3.48 -3.53 -33.86
CA ASP A 68 2.92 -2.88 -32.67
C ASP A 68 3.91 -2.84 -31.50
N VAL A 69 5.01 -3.59 -31.57
CA VAL A 69 5.97 -3.78 -30.48
C VAL A 69 7.22 -2.89 -30.63
N LYS A 70 7.42 -2.01 -29.65
CA LYS A 70 8.57 -1.09 -29.60
C LYS A 70 9.77 -1.68 -28.86
N GLU A 71 9.53 -2.29 -27.71
CA GLU A 71 10.58 -2.75 -26.81
C GLU A 71 10.11 -4.01 -26.07
N VAL A 72 10.99 -5.00 -25.95
CA VAL A 72 10.75 -6.26 -25.25
C VAL A 72 11.84 -6.43 -24.20
N ILE A 73 11.42 -6.58 -22.94
CA ILE A 73 12.35 -6.79 -21.83
C ILE A 73 12.15 -8.21 -21.28
N VAL A 74 13.16 -9.04 -21.42
CA VAL A 74 13.20 -10.39 -20.85
C VAL A 74 13.72 -10.31 -19.42
N TRP A 75 12.90 -10.77 -18.47
CA TRP A 75 13.21 -10.75 -17.04
C TRP A 75 13.56 -12.14 -16.54
N ASN A 76 14.75 -12.27 -15.95
CA ASN A 76 15.20 -13.48 -15.24
C ASN A 76 15.12 -14.78 -16.07
N GLY A 77 15.04 -14.69 -17.40
CA GLY A 77 14.85 -15.87 -18.27
C GLY A 77 13.50 -16.57 -18.10
N ARG A 78 12.47 -15.93 -17.52
CA ARG A 78 11.16 -16.57 -17.26
C ARG A 78 10.01 -15.96 -18.05
N TYR A 79 9.96 -14.62 -18.09
CA TYR A 79 8.89 -13.89 -18.73
C TYR A 79 9.43 -12.67 -19.47
N ALA A 80 8.66 -12.21 -20.45
CA ALA A 80 8.95 -11.01 -21.19
C ALA A 80 7.86 -9.96 -20.92
N GLU A 81 8.29 -8.71 -20.79
CA GLU A 81 7.44 -7.52 -20.76
C GLU A 81 7.51 -6.81 -22.09
N VAL A 82 6.34 -6.41 -22.61
CA VAL A 82 6.19 -5.84 -23.94
C VAL A 82 5.74 -4.40 -23.82
N PHE A 83 6.47 -3.53 -24.50
CA PHE A 83 6.16 -2.13 -24.65
C PHE A 83 5.69 -1.87 -26.08
N LEU A 84 4.50 -1.33 -26.22
CA LEU A 84 3.91 -1.03 -27.52
C LEU A 84 4.46 0.27 -28.11
N THR A 85 4.37 0.41 -29.43
CA THR A 85 4.63 1.67 -30.14
C THR A 85 3.58 2.71 -29.77
N LYS A 86 3.89 4.00 -30.01
CA LYS A 86 2.92 5.09 -29.76
C LYS A 86 1.67 4.97 -30.64
N GLU A 87 1.84 4.39 -31.83
CA GLU A 87 0.78 4.16 -32.81
C GLU A 87 -0.16 3.06 -32.34
N ALA A 88 0.38 1.92 -31.90
CA ALA A 88 -0.39 0.83 -31.32
C ALA A 88 -1.13 1.25 -30.03
N LEU A 89 -0.53 2.13 -29.22
CA LEU A 89 -1.18 2.69 -28.03
C LEU A 89 -2.36 3.60 -28.35
N SER A 90 -2.37 4.20 -29.54
CA SER A 90 -3.47 5.06 -30.01
C SER A 90 -4.57 4.25 -30.70
N ASN A 91 -4.33 2.96 -30.99
CA ASN A 91 -5.31 2.05 -31.57
C ASN A 91 -6.22 1.46 -30.48
N GLU A 92 -7.36 2.12 -30.23
CA GLU A 92 -8.33 1.75 -29.21
C GLU A 92 -9.10 0.43 -29.48
N THR A 93 -8.91 -0.22 -30.63
CA THR A 93 -9.68 -1.44 -30.96
C THR A 93 -8.98 -2.73 -30.54
N LYS A 94 -7.64 -2.78 -30.65
CA LYS A 94 -6.84 -4.00 -30.46
C LYS A 94 -6.18 -4.07 -29.08
N HIS A 95 -5.73 -2.94 -28.55
CA HIS A 95 -4.95 -2.89 -27.32
C HIS A 95 -5.68 -2.22 -26.15
N LYS A 96 -6.98 -1.94 -26.28
CA LYS A 96 -7.77 -1.18 -25.29
C LYS A 96 -7.58 -1.66 -23.85
N ASP A 97 -7.59 -2.96 -23.64
CA ASP A 97 -7.49 -3.55 -22.30
C ASP A 97 -6.07 -3.45 -21.72
N ALA A 98 -5.07 -3.25 -22.58
CA ALA A 98 -3.68 -3.04 -22.19
C ALA A 98 -3.34 -1.55 -22.02
N LEU A 99 -4.25 -0.64 -22.44
CA LEU A 99 -4.14 0.79 -22.19
C LEU A 99 -4.55 1.10 -20.76
N LYS A 100 -3.61 1.66 -20.00
CA LYS A 100 -3.84 2.05 -18.61
C LYS A 100 -4.15 3.53 -18.53
N PRO A 101 -5.01 3.97 -17.59
CA PRO A 101 -5.28 5.40 -17.37
C PRO A 101 -3.98 6.14 -17.07
N SER A 102 -3.44 6.81 -18.08
CA SER A 102 -2.09 7.41 -18.07
C SER A 102 -1.99 8.68 -17.21
N ALA A 103 -3.00 9.00 -16.40
CA ALA A 103 -3.14 10.30 -15.75
C ALA A 103 -2.11 10.55 -14.62
N MET A 104 -1.44 9.51 -14.10
CA MET A 104 -0.55 9.65 -12.95
C MET A 104 0.86 9.05 -13.13
N ASN A 105 1.11 8.27 -14.19
CA ASN A 105 2.40 7.63 -14.44
C ASN A 105 3.01 8.15 -15.75
N GLN A 106 4.02 9.03 -15.62
CA GLN A 106 4.82 9.53 -16.75
C GLN A 106 5.95 8.57 -17.16
N GLY A 107 6.05 7.41 -16.50
CA GLY A 107 7.05 6.38 -16.79
C GLY A 107 6.64 5.48 -17.95
N LYS A 108 7.63 4.86 -18.61
CA LYS A 108 7.39 3.75 -19.53
C LYS A 108 6.79 2.58 -18.73
N VAL A 109 5.51 2.30 -18.91
CA VAL A 109 4.84 1.12 -18.33
C VAL A 109 4.74 0.00 -19.37
N PRO A 110 4.98 -1.26 -19.00
CA PRO A 110 4.71 -2.38 -19.89
C PRO A 110 3.20 -2.58 -20.07
N GLN A 111 2.79 -2.85 -21.31
CA GLN A 111 1.39 -3.12 -21.67
C GLN A 111 1.06 -4.59 -21.47
N TYR A 112 1.95 -5.47 -21.93
CA TYR A 112 1.76 -6.91 -21.84
C TYR A 112 2.90 -7.61 -21.11
N LYS A 113 2.58 -8.78 -20.54
CA LYS A 113 3.51 -9.72 -19.94
C LYS A 113 3.13 -11.14 -20.33
N PHE A 114 4.11 -11.96 -20.67
CA PHE A 114 3.89 -13.38 -20.96
C PHE A 114 5.08 -14.23 -20.57
N GLU A 115 4.82 -15.49 -20.23
CA GLU A 115 5.85 -16.50 -20.00
C GLU A 115 6.21 -17.17 -21.33
N PHE A 116 7.49 -17.13 -21.70
CA PHE A 116 7.96 -17.71 -22.97
C PHE A 116 8.51 -19.13 -22.83
N GLY A 117 8.69 -19.60 -21.59
CA GLY A 117 9.27 -20.91 -21.29
C GLY A 117 10.79 -20.87 -21.41
N ASP A 118 11.33 -21.60 -22.38
CA ASP A 118 12.78 -21.75 -22.57
C ASP A 118 13.37 -20.56 -23.33
N LEU A 119 14.38 -19.92 -22.73
CA LEU A 119 15.10 -18.79 -23.32
C LEU A 119 15.85 -19.19 -24.60
N GLU A 120 16.42 -20.40 -24.63
CA GLU A 120 17.22 -20.88 -25.77
C GLU A 120 16.36 -21.09 -27.02
N ILE A 121 15.06 -21.33 -26.83
CA ILE A 121 14.08 -21.45 -27.93
C ILE A 121 13.51 -20.08 -28.28
N PHE A 122 13.20 -19.25 -27.27
CA PHE A 122 12.54 -17.97 -27.47
C PHE A 122 13.45 -16.93 -28.14
N GLN A 123 14.70 -16.82 -27.71
CA GLN A 123 15.64 -15.84 -28.23
C GLN A 123 15.84 -15.93 -29.75
N PRO A 124 16.19 -17.10 -30.35
CA PRO A 124 16.38 -17.19 -31.79
C PRO A 124 15.09 -16.88 -32.56
N GLN A 125 13.93 -17.29 -32.04
CA GLN A 125 12.64 -17.00 -32.68
C GLN A 125 12.31 -15.51 -32.69
N LEU A 126 12.62 -14.81 -31.59
CA LEU A 126 12.42 -13.37 -31.49
C LEU A 126 13.36 -12.63 -32.45
N GLU A 127 14.65 -13.00 -32.46
CA GLU A 127 15.64 -12.38 -33.34
C GLU A 127 15.31 -12.60 -34.82
N GLU A 128 14.90 -13.81 -35.19
CA GLU A 128 14.47 -14.16 -36.54
C GLU A 128 13.22 -13.36 -36.96
N ALA A 129 12.21 -13.26 -36.09
CA ALA A 129 10.99 -12.49 -36.37
C ALA A 129 11.28 -10.99 -36.54
N VAL A 130 12.18 -10.43 -35.73
CA VAL A 130 12.59 -9.01 -35.84
C VAL A 130 13.38 -8.75 -37.12
N GLN A 131 14.30 -9.66 -37.48
CA GLN A 131 15.11 -9.53 -38.69
C GLN A 131 14.29 -9.72 -39.97
N ASN A 132 13.47 -10.78 -40.04
CA ASN A 132 12.68 -11.11 -41.23
C ASN A 132 11.65 -10.02 -41.56
N ASN A 133 11.07 -9.38 -40.55
CA ASN A 133 10.10 -8.31 -40.71
C ASN A 133 10.72 -6.90 -40.67
N ASN A 134 12.05 -6.79 -40.55
CA ASN A 134 12.80 -5.54 -40.50
C ASN A 134 12.26 -4.54 -39.46
N LEU A 135 11.99 -5.03 -38.25
CA LEU A 135 11.36 -4.26 -37.16
C LEU A 135 12.39 -3.46 -36.36
N GLU A 136 12.03 -2.26 -35.89
CA GLU A 136 12.88 -1.43 -35.01
C GLU A 136 12.79 -1.85 -33.52
N THR A 137 12.25 -3.03 -33.23
CA THR A 137 11.98 -3.50 -31.88
C THR A 137 13.28 -3.67 -31.08
N LYS A 138 13.35 -3.04 -29.90
CA LYS A 138 14.50 -3.16 -29.00
C LYS A 138 14.33 -4.35 -28.05
N VAL A 139 15.27 -5.29 -28.06
CA VAL A 139 15.29 -6.42 -27.14
C VAL A 139 16.30 -6.18 -26.04
N LEU A 140 15.87 -6.27 -24.78
CA LEU A 140 16.71 -6.10 -23.60
C LEU A 140 16.57 -7.30 -22.66
N TYR A 141 17.67 -7.68 -22.02
CA TYR A 141 17.69 -8.73 -21.01
C TYR A 141 18.03 -8.09 -19.67
N LYS A 142 17.18 -8.34 -18.67
CA LYS A 142 17.37 -7.82 -17.32
C LYS A 142 17.18 -8.92 -16.29
N THR A 143 17.94 -8.80 -15.22
CA THR A 143 17.78 -9.62 -14.03
C THR A 143 17.14 -8.73 -12.96
N GLN A 144 16.03 -9.19 -12.39
CA GLN A 144 15.40 -8.54 -11.24
C GLN A 144 15.75 -9.34 -9.99
N ASP A 145 16.36 -8.66 -9.03
CA ASP A 145 16.52 -9.21 -7.70
C ASP A 145 15.16 -9.40 -7.02
N ASN A 146 15.08 -10.32 -6.08
CA ASN A 146 13.85 -10.59 -5.35
C ASN A 146 13.55 -9.42 -4.39
N THR A 147 12.90 -8.37 -4.90
CA THR A 147 12.57 -7.15 -4.16
C THR A 147 11.84 -7.44 -2.84
N PHE A 148 10.97 -8.46 -2.82
CA PHE A 148 10.27 -8.86 -1.60
C PHE A 148 11.23 -9.42 -0.54
N MET A 149 12.15 -10.29 -0.93
CA MET A 149 13.17 -10.83 -0.03
C MET A 149 14.09 -9.71 0.46
N ASN A 150 14.51 -8.83 -0.44
CA ASN A 150 15.33 -7.66 -0.10
C ASN A 150 14.59 -6.73 0.87
N ALA A 151 13.28 -6.53 0.71
CA ALA A 151 12.46 -5.76 1.63
C ALA A 151 12.45 -6.41 3.03
N ILE A 152 12.26 -7.73 3.13
CA ILE A 152 12.33 -8.43 4.43
C ILE A 152 13.68 -8.22 5.10
N TRP A 153 14.79 -8.40 4.37
CA TRP A 153 16.13 -8.16 4.89
C TRP A 153 16.34 -6.71 5.34
N SER A 154 15.77 -5.74 4.62
CA SER A 154 15.84 -4.33 5.00
C SER A 154 15.08 -4.02 6.30
N PHE A 155 14.01 -4.75 6.59
CA PHE A 155 13.24 -4.63 7.84
C PHE A 155 13.83 -5.44 9.01
N LEU A 156 14.78 -6.35 8.76
CA LEU A 156 15.39 -7.20 9.78
C LEU A 156 15.89 -6.41 11.00
N PRO A 157 16.58 -5.25 10.88
CA PRO A 157 17.02 -4.47 12.04
C PRO A 157 15.85 -3.95 12.88
N ILE A 158 14.77 -3.51 12.24
CA ILE A 158 13.56 -3.00 12.92
C ILE A 158 12.82 -4.15 13.60
N ILE A 159 12.65 -5.28 12.92
CA ILE A 159 12.01 -6.48 13.46
C ILE A 159 12.81 -6.99 14.68
N LEU A 160 14.14 -6.98 14.61
CA LEU A 160 15.02 -7.36 15.73
C LEU A 160 14.84 -6.41 16.91
N LEU A 161 14.84 -5.09 16.68
CA LEU A 161 14.60 -4.09 17.73
C LEU A 161 13.24 -4.30 18.40
N ILE A 162 12.17 -4.52 17.63
CA ILE A 162 10.83 -4.83 18.14
C ILE A 162 10.86 -6.14 18.95
N GLY A 163 11.55 -7.17 18.45
CA GLY A 163 11.71 -8.44 19.15
C GLY A 163 12.40 -8.29 20.51
N VAL A 164 13.50 -7.53 20.58
CA VAL A 164 14.21 -7.21 21.83
C VAL A 164 13.33 -6.37 22.76
N TRP A 165 12.64 -5.36 22.22
CA TRP A 165 11.72 -4.53 22.97
C TRP A 165 10.59 -5.35 23.62
N ILE A 166 9.95 -6.24 22.85
CA ILE A 166 8.94 -7.18 23.34
C ILE A 166 9.54 -8.13 24.37
N PHE A 167 10.73 -8.66 24.13
CA PHE A 167 11.42 -9.54 25.08
C PHE A 167 11.66 -8.84 26.43
N ILE A 168 12.09 -7.58 26.41
CA ILE A 168 12.30 -6.77 27.62
C ILE A 168 10.97 -6.55 28.36
N MET A 169 9.90 -6.15 27.65
CA MET A 169 8.58 -5.96 28.27
C MET A 169 8.03 -7.26 28.85
N ARG A 170 8.18 -8.37 28.13
CA ARG A 170 7.75 -9.70 28.59
C ARG A 170 8.55 -10.15 29.82
N ARG A 171 9.84 -9.83 29.88
CA ARG A 171 10.71 -10.13 31.02
C ARG A 171 10.38 -9.26 32.24
N MET A 172 10.07 -7.97 32.04
CA MET A 172 9.70 -7.07 33.14
C MET A 172 8.27 -7.32 33.65
N SER A 173 7.38 -7.88 32.83
CA SER A 173 6.00 -8.21 33.25
C SER A 173 5.87 -9.61 33.89
N GLY A 174 6.82 -10.51 33.71
CA GLY A 174 6.69 -11.94 34.07
C GLY A 174 7.42 -12.39 35.35
N GLY A 175 8.14 -11.51 36.04
CA GLY A 175 8.95 -11.87 37.21
C GLY A 175 8.83 -10.87 38.34
N GLY A 176 7.82 -11.05 39.21
CA GLY A 176 7.69 -10.38 40.50
C GLY A 176 7.26 -8.92 40.44
N ALA A 177 6.08 -8.63 40.99
CA ALA A 177 5.69 -7.34 41.58
C ALA A 177 6.50 -6.10 41.11
N GLY A 178 6.19 -5.55 39.94
CA GLY A 178 6.98 -4.39 39.48
C GLY A 178 6.67 -3.84 38.09
N GLY A 179 5.46 -4.04 37.56
CA GLY A 179 5.01 -3.25 36.41
C GLY A 179 4.80 -1.80 36.88
N GLY A 180 5.59 -0.87 36.33
CA GLY A 180 5.63 0.57 36.64
C GLY A 180 4.35 1.36 36.33
N GLY A 181 3.22 0.91 36.88
CA GLY A 181 1.92 1.56 36.80
C GLY A 181 0.90 1.08 37.84
N GLY A 182 1.16 -0.04 38.54
CA GLY A 182 0.22 -0.61 39.53
C GLY A 182 0.46 -0.19 40.99
N GLN A 183 1.63 0.36 41.31
CA GLN A 183 2.03 0.62 42.70
C GLN A 183 1.92 2.09 43.12
N ILE A 184 1.78 3.00 42.15
CA ILE A 184 1.57 4.44 42.37
C ILE A 184 0.15 4.79 42.85
N PHE A 185 -0.80 3.85 42.77
CA PHE A 185 -2.16 4.03 43.32
C PHE A 185 -2.34 3.47 44.75
N ASN A 186 -1.28 2.97 45.39
CA ASN A 186 -1.33 2.55 46.81
C ASN A 186 -0.97 3.69 47.80
N ILE A 187 -0.61 4.89 47.31
CA ILE A 187 -0.51 6.11 48.12
C ILE A 187 -1.92 6.64 48.36
N GLY A 188 -2.55 6.15 49.43
CA GLY A 188 -3.91 6.57 49.82
C GLY A 188 -4.43 5.92 51.09
N LYS A 189 -3.81 4.83 51.55
CA LYS A 189 -4.15 4.17 52.81
C LYS A 189 -3.23 4.62 53.95
N SER A 190 -3.03 5.93 54.13
CA SER A 190 -2.53 6.41 55.43
C SER A 190 -3.68 6.28 56.43
N LYS A 191 -3.51 5.40 57.41
CA LYS A 191 -4.45 5.21 58.51
C LYS A 191 -4.47 6.48 59.35
N ALA A 192 -5.62 7.15 59.46
CA ALA A 192 -5.87 8.07 60.55
C ALA A 192 -5.85 7.28 61.86
N LYS A 193 -4.96 7.66 62.78
CA LYS A 193 -4.85 7.13 64.13
C LYS A 193 -5.80 7.96 65.02
N LEU A 194 -6.61 7.26 65.82
CA LEU A 194 -7.52 7.82 66.84
C LEU A 194 -6.77 8.70 67.86
#